data_AF-A0A8E0QVB4-F1
#
_entry.id   AF-A0A8E0QVB4-F1
#
_cell.length_a   1.000
_cell.length_b   1.000
_cell.length_c   1.000
_cell.angle_alpha   90.00
_cell.angle_beta   90.00
_cell.angle_gamma   90.00
#
_symmetry.space_group_name_H-M   'P 1'
#
loop_
_entity.id
_entity.type
_entity.pdbx_description
1 polymer ?
#
loop_
_entity_poly.entity_id
_entity_poly.type
_entity_poly.pdbx_seq_one_letter_code
_entity_poly.pdbx_strand_id
1 'polypeptide(L)'
;MVVATSSLALTDEEIHQLMHAAQRGDLVQLRLLLYGVSPDIRDSTGRTAFSWAASYDLTQSQETYSNRSLVLQCLLDRGASPNLADYHGETPLHWAVKAGDYRMVDLLLQKKVESDLPDSRGRTPLSRAAERGYHRVAEVLLTKGEADADYKDARGRTPLSWAAENWHLETASILVNHGASVDIHDREGQLPLWWFISNTVKRTAMEQQYQSGNGDYLREWLTLLGPKQGVEPMTKARRTFLSWACEKGDQELVKHLLQTVWADPNSIDRYRKTPLIYALEWNHYEIADMLISGVKVGTTLKRDIVSLRIMVQESRSRLLKPFLERYKPSLEEEDEYNTVPLMRIALQQADRATVAVLLEHQASIQGLENVDWFGPCSTIKSSADLVFLNDVRTGHGHNAIPLMNMAIQEGDRAAVAALLDQREEILRIKEQENDYDSDLGQRSREVTAVAVDIAVVRDGIKTAQWLIDGALETHVRNMPKTSDETHLVYV
;
A
#
# COMPACT_ATOMS: atom_id res chain seq x y z
N MET A 1 31.08 63.81 34.18
CA MET A 1 31.40 63.42 32.79
C MET A 1 30.96 61.99 32.61
N VAL A 2 29.80 61.80 31.97
CA VAL A 2 29.31 60.49 31.54
C VAL A 2 30.18 60.09 30.36
N VAL A 3 31.05 59.10 30.54
CA VAL A 3 31.82 58.51 29.44
C VAL A 3 30.81 57.78 28.57
N ALA A 4 30.47 58.36 27.43
CA ALA A 4 29.74 57.69 26.38
C ALA A 4 30.59 56.52 25.90
N THR A 5 30.23 55.30 26.31
CA THR A 5 30.72 54.08 25.68
C THR A 5 30.09 54.01 24.29
N SER A 6 30.71 54.66 23.32
CA SER A 6 30.46 54.41 21.91
C SER A 6 30.78 52.93 21.67
N SER A 7 29.75 52.10 21.42
CA SER A 7 29.96 50.76 20.91
C SER A 7 30.76 50.89 19.61
N LEU A 8 32.02 50.49 19.61
CA LEU A 8 32.81 50.32 18.39
C LEU A 8 32.11 49.25 17.56
N ALA A 9 31.34 49.67 16.57
CA ALA A 9 30.76 48.77 15.59
C ALA A 9 31.89 48.36 14.64
N LEU A 10 32.21 47.07 14.62
CA LEU A 10 33.16 46.51 13.66
C LEU A 10 32.63 46.69 12.24
N THR A 11 33.53 46.92 11.30
CA THR A 11 33.24 46.87 9.86
C THR A 11 32.99 45.43 9.42
N ASP A 12 32.30 45.22 8.30
CA ASP A 12 32.00 43.88 7.78
C ASP A 12 33.27 43.04 7.52
N GLU A 13 34.36 43.69 7.13
CA GLU A 13 35.67 43.05 6.94
C GLU A 13 36.29 42.58 8.27
N GLU A 14 36.19 43.39 9.33
CA GLU A 14 36.67 43.01 10.66
C GLU A 14 35.82 41.89 11.27
N ILE A 15 34.50 41.88 11.01
CA ILE A 15 33.61 40.77 11.39
C ILE A 15 34.05 39.51 10.66
N HIS A 16 34.32 39.58 9.36
CA HIS A 16 34.79 38.44 8.57
C HIS A 16 36.14 37.90 9.08
N GLN A 17 37.08 38.79 9.40
CA GLN A 17 38.36 38.43 10.00
C GLN A 17 38.20 37.79 11.39
N LEU A 18 37.29 38.30 12.21
CA LEU A 18 36.95 37.72 13.52
C LEU A 18 36.41 36.30 13.36
N MET A 19 35.48 36.08 12.42
CA MET A 19 34.89 34.76 12.17
C MET A 19 35.95 33.76 11.69
N HIS A 20 36.85 34.17 10.80
CA HIS A 20 37.96 33.32 10.35
C HIS A 20 39.00 33.04 11.44
N ALA A 21 39.30 34.02 12.30
CA ALA A 21 40.16 33.80 13.46
C ALA A 21 39.55 32.77 14.42
N ALA A 22 38.24 32.87 14.68
CA ALA A 22 37.52 31.90 15.50
C ALA A 22 37.54 30.49 14.89
N GLN A 23 37.33 30.39 13.59
CA GLN A 23 37.35 29.11 12.85
C GLN A 23 38.73 28.43 12.88
N ARG A 24 39.81 29.20 12.70
CA ARG A 24 41.19 28.67 12.69
C ARG A 24 41.75 28.39 14.08
N GLY A 25 41.08 28.85 15.14
CA GLY A 25 41.60 28.76 16.51
C GLY A 25 42.68 29.81 16.83
N ASP A 26 42.74 30.93 16.10
CA ASP A 26 43.70 32.00 16.40
C ASP A 26 43.21 32.86 17.57
N LEU A 27 43.64 32.47 18.76
CA LEU A 27 43.29 33.13 20.01
C LEU A 27 43.83 34.57 20.09
N VAL A 28 44.97 34.86 19.46
CA VAL A 28 45.61 36.18 19.54
C VAL A 28 44.80 37.18 18.73
N GLN A 29 44.51 36.85 17.47
CA GLN A 29 43.72 37.71 16.60
C GLN A 29 42.30 37.90 17.14
N LEU A 30 41.67 36.84 17.66
CA LEU A 30 40.34 36.91 18.25
C LEU A 30 40.28 37.83 19.48
N ARG A 31 41.30 37.80 20.36
CA ARG A 31 41.36 38.68 21.54
C ARG A 31 41.55 40.15 21.18
N LEU A 32 42.30 40.43 20.11
CA LEU A 32 42.51 41.79 19.61
C LEU A 32 41.22 42.37 19.03
N LEU A 33 40.51 41.60 18.20
CA LEU A 33 39.27 42.03 17.55
C LEU A 33 38.08 42.16 18.51
N LEU A 34 38.06 41.38 19.60
CA LEU A 34 37.02 41.46 20.64
C LEU A 34 37.32 42.50 21.73
N TYR A 35 38.38 43.31 21.59
CA TYR A 35 38.70 44.32 22.60
C TYR A 35 37.66 45.46 22.60
N GLY A 36 36.81 45.49 23.63
CA GLY A 36 35.75 46.50 23.77
C GLY A 36 34.52 46.26 22.89
N VAL A 37 34.40 45.07 22.28
CA VAL A 37 33.28 44.67 21.42
C VAL A 37 32.57 43.45 22.01
N SER A 38 31.25 43.37 21.82
CA SER A 38 30.46 42.20 22.24
C SER A 38 30.94 40.93 21.53
N PRO A 39 31.03 39.77 22.19
CA PRO A 39 31.34 38.50 21.53
C PRO A 39 30.19 37.93 20.67
N ASP A 40 28.96 38.45 20.83
CA ASP A 40 27.74 37.97 20.17
C ASP A 40 27.46 38.68 18.82
N ILE A 41 28.48 39.27 18.21
CA ILE A 41 28.37 39.87 16.87
C ILE A 41 27.99 38.79 15.86
N ARG A 42 27.12 39.18 14.93
CA ARG A 42 26.63 38.31 13.87
C ARG A 42 27.19 38.75 12.52
N ASP A 43 27.55 37.77 11.70
CA ASP A 43 27.88 38.00 10.29
C ASP A 43 26.62 38.21 9.43
N SER A 44 26.81 38.34 8.11
CA SER A 44 25.72 38.48 7.13
C SER A 44 24.77 37.28 7.08
N THR A 45 25.15 36.12 7.63
CA THR A 45 24.32 34.91 7.73
C THR A 45 23.63 34.79 9.09
N GLY A 46 23.94 35.68 10.02
CA GLY A 46 23.42 35.68 11.39
C GLY A 46 24.25 34.85 12.36
N ARG A 47 25.37 34.27 11.93
CA ARG A 47 26.24 33.41 12.76
C ARG A 47 27.18 34.24 13.62
N THR A 48 27.48 33.72 14.80
CA THR A 48 28.44 34.31 15.75
C THR A 48 29.83 33.71 15.62
N ALA A 49 30.83 34.37 16.21
CA ALA A 49 32.20 33.82 16.30
C ALA A 49 32.22 32.45 17.01
N PHE A 50 31.31 32.23 17.97
CA PHE A 50 31.12 30.94 18.62
C PHE A 50 30.62 29.87 17.65
N SER A 51 29.65 30.21 16.78
CA SER A 51 29.19 29.32 15.72
C SER A 51 30.29 28.96 14.71
N TRP A 52 31.15 29.93 14.39
CA TRP A 52 32.28 29.71 13.48
C TRP A 52 33.37 28.83 14.10
N ALA A 53 33.68 29.02 15.39
CA ALA A 53 34.60 28.15 16.13
C ALA A 53 34.09 26.71 16.25
N ALA A 54 32.75 26.53 16.30
CA ALA A 54 32.10 25.22 16.26
C ALA A 54 32.05 24.60 14.85
N SER A 55 32.28 25.41 13.80
CA SER A 55 32.20 24.97 12.40
C SER A 55 33.59 24.68 11.80
N TYR A 56 33.76 23.53 11.14
CA TYR A 56 34.98 23.16 10.36
C TYR A 56 36.27 23.01 11.24
N ASP A 57 37.29 22.18 10.95
CA ASP A 57 37.93 21.75 9.70
C ASP A 57 38.33 20.26 9.73
N LEU A 58 38.49 19.68 8.53
CA LEU A 58 38.92 18.31 8.21
C LEU A 58 40.37 17.98 8.61
N THR A 59 41.12 18.94 9.14
CA THR A 59 42.47 18.68 9.64
C THR A 59 42.40 18.12 11.06
N GLN A 60 42.55 16.79 11.18
CA GLN A 60 42.60 16.07 12.45
C GLN A 60 43.88 16.37 13.28
N SER A 61 44.46 17.57 13.20
CA SER A 61 45.56 17.92 14.09
C SER A 61 45.01 18.19 15.49
N GLN A 62 45.53 17.45 16.47
CA GLN A 62 45.19 17.58 17.89
C GLN A 62 45.40 19.01 18.41
N GLU A 63 46.36 19.73 17.82
CA GLU A 63 46.68 21.13 18.12
C GLU A 63 45.53 22.08 17.75
N THR A 64 44.93 21.94 16.56
CA THR A 64 43.79 22.77 16.14
C THR A 64 42.56 22.52 17.02
N TYR A 65 42.34 21.27 17.46
CA TYR A 65 41.26 20.97 18.41
C TYR A 65 41.46 21.65 19.77
N SER A 66 42.70 21.60 20.29
CA SER A 66 43.05 22.26 21.55
C SER A 66 42.89 23.78 21.46
N ASN A 67 43.31 24.36 20.33
CA ASN A 67 43.17 25.80 20.08
C ASN A 67 41.69 26.22 19.97
N ARG A 68 40.85 25.44 19.29
CA ARG A 68 39.40 25.70 19.22
C ARG A 68 38.73 25.61 20.60
N SER A 69 39.13 24.66 21.43
CA SER A 69 38.66 24.58 22.81
C SER A 69 39.01 25.84 23.62
N LEU A 70 40.23 26.35 23.46
CA LEU A 70 40.65 27.62 24.07
C LEU A 70 39.86 28.82 23.54
N VAL A 71 39.56 28.85 22.23
CA VAL A 71 38.72 29.91 21.63
C VAL A 71 37.30 29.87 22.19
N LEU A 72 36.66 28.70 22.24
CA LEU A 72 35.32 28.54 22.81
C LEU A 72 35.29 28.96 24.28
N GLN A 73 36.30 28.55 25.07
CA GLN A 73 36.41 28.99 26.46
C GLN A 73 36.58 30.51 26.57
N CYS A 74 37.45 31.10 25.74
CA CYS A 74 37.70 32.54 25.72
C CYS A 74 36.46 33.35 25.33
N LEU A 75 35.61 32.82 24.46
CA LEU A 75 34.33 33.42 24.09
C LEU A 75 33.32 33.33 25.25
N LEU A 76 33.20 32.17 25.89
CA LEU A 76 32.33 31.99 27.07
C LEU A 76 32.76 32.87 28.25
N ASP A 77 34.06 32.99 28.52
CA ASP A 77 34.62 33.85 29.57
C ASP A 77 34.31 35.34 29.32
N ARG A 78 34.10 35.72 28.05
CA ARG A 78 33.67 37.07 27.64
C ARG A 78 32.15 37.24 27.61
N GLY A 79 31.38 36.23 28.01
CA GLY A 79 29.92 36.27 28.04
C GLY A 79 29.27 35.98 26.69
N ALA A 80 29.93 35.27 25.78
CA ALA A 80 29.30 34.80 24.54
C ALA A 80 28.13 33.87 24.85
N SER A 81 27.03 34.05 24.14
CA SER A 81 25.83 33.23 24.26
C SER A 81 25.96 32.00 23.33
N PRO A 82 26.19 30.78 23.87
CA PRO A 82 26.54 29.62 23.05
C PRO A 82 25.36 29.03 22.24
N ASN A 83 24.13 29.45 22.55
CA ASN A 83 22.89 28.96 21.93
C ASN A 83 22.35 29.91 20.84
N LEU A 84 23.10 30.98 20.48
CA LEU A 84 22.63 31.93 19.48
C LEU A 84 22.53 31.29 18.10
N ALA A 85 21.30 31.23 17.60
CA ALA A 85 20.99 30.74 16.27
C ALA A 85 21.22 31.80 15.19
N ASP A 86 21.63 31.32 14.01
CA ASP A 86 21.72 32.10 12.77
C ASP A 86 20.33 32.37 12.14
N TYR A 87 20.30 33.00 10.95
CA TYR A 87 19.03 33.32 10.28
C TYR A 87 18.26 32.08 9.79
N HIS A 88 18.86 30.89 9.80
CA HIS A 88 18.18 29.62 9.53
C HIS A 88 17.74 28.90 10.81
N GLY A 89 17.91 29.52 11.98
CA GLY A 89 17.64 28.90 13.27
C GLY A 89 18.72 27.90 13.70
N GLU A 90 19.85 27.82 13.00
CA GLU A 90 20.87 26.82 13.29
C GLU A 90 21.83 27.36 14.36
N THR A 91 21.92 26.61 15.46
CA THR A 91 22.82 26.89 16.59
C THR A 91 24.26 26.44 16.30
N PRO A 92 25.25 26.86 17.10
CA PRO A 92 26.62 26.36 17.00
C PRO A 92 26.72 24.84 17.02
N LEU A 93 25.86 24.17 17.80
CA LEU A 93 25.78 22.71 17.84
C LEU A 93 25.32 22.11 16.50
N HIS A 94 24.34 22.72 15.81
CA HIS A 94 23.95 22.28 14.46
C HIS A 94 25.12 22.36 13.49
N TRP A 95 25.94 23.40 13.58
CA TRP A 95 27.10 23.55 12.71
C TRP A 95 28.18 22.50 12.99
N ALA A 96 28.43 22.16 14.26
CA ALA A 96 29.31 21.04 14.63
C ALA A 96 28.78 19.69 14.10
N VAL A 97 27.47 19.46 14.22
CA VAL A 97 26.82 18.24 13.69
C VAL A 97 26.91 18.17 12.17
N LYS A 98 26.66 19.27 11.46
CA LYS A 98 26.78 19.33 10.00
C LYS A 98 28.19 19.02 9.50
N ALA A 99 29.21 19.34 10.30
CA ALA A 99 30.60 19.00 10.00
C ALA A 99 30.94 17.53 10.30
N GLY A 100 30.10 16.81 11.05
CA GLY A 100 30.36 15.44 11.49
C GLY A 100 31.43 15.30 12.58
N ASP A 101 31.82 16.40 13.23
CA ASP A 101 32.88 16.41 14.25
C ASP A 101 32.31 16.02 15.62
N TYR A 102 32.26 14.71 15.89
CA TYR A 102 31.77 14.17 17.17
C TYR A 102 32.56 14.69 18.39
N ARG A 103 33.84 15.05 18.22
CA ARG A 103 34.66 15.59 19.32
C ARG A 103 34.23 17.01 19.64
N MET A 104 33.98 17.83 18.61
CA MET A 104 33.45 19.18 18.81
C MET A 104 32.05 19.14 19.44
N VAL A 105 31.19 18.21 19.01
CA VAL A 105 29.87 18.00 19.62
C VAL A 105 30.02 17.64 21.12
N ASP A 106 30.89 16.69 21.46
CA ASP A 106 31.17 16.34 22.86
C ASP A 106 31.68 17.55 23.67
N LEU A 107 32.61 18.32 23.10
CA LEU A 107 33.13 19.53 23.75
C LEU A 107 32.04 20.56 24.00
N LEU A 108 31.16 20.83 23.03
CA LEU A 108 30.06 21.78 23.19
C LEU A 108 29.08 21.31 24.27
N LEU A 109 28.76 20.02 24.31
CA LEU A 109 27.91 19.46 25.37
C LEU A 109 28.56 19.59 26.76
N GLN A 110 29.87 19.40 26.89
CA GLN A 110 30.60 19.65 28.14
C GLN A 110 30.55 21.13 28.57
N LYS A 111 30.41 22.06 27.62
CA LYS A 111 30.19 23.49 27.89
C LYS A 111 28.73 23.84 28.17
N LYS A 112 27.85 22.84 28.36
CA LYS A 112 26.42 23.01 28.67
C LYS A 112 25.64 23.78 27.59
N VAL A 113 26.04 23.61 26.32
CA VAL A 113 25.24 24.06 25.18
C VAL A 113 23.95 23.23 25.11
N GLU A 114 22.83 23.88 24.81
CA GLU A 114 21.54 23.17 24.69
C GLU A 114 21.58 22.23 23.47
N SER A 115 21.24 20.96 23.71
CA SER A 115 21.38 19.86 22.74
C SER A 115 20.23 19.77 21.73
N ASP A 116 19.04 20.22 22.10
CA ASP A 116 17.78 19.96 21.39
C ASP A 116 17.10 21.21 20.81
N LEU A 117 17.79 22.35 20.77
CA LEU A 117 17.26 23.53 20.12
C LEU A 117 16.95 23.21 18.63
N PRO A 118 15.73 23.45 18.14
CA PRO A 118 15.38 23.16 16.76
C PRO A 118 15.77 24.30 15.81
N ASP A 119 16.11 23.95 14.57
CA ASP A 119 16.26 24.91 13.47
C ASP A 119 14.92 25.48 12.96
N SER A 120 14.96 26.38 11.98
CA SER A 120 13.75 26.99 11.37
C SER A 120 12.77 25.98 10.75
N ARG A 121 13.20 24.75 10.48
CA ARG A 121 12.34 23.64 10.00
C ARG A 121 11.93 22.68 11.12
N GLY A 122 12.18 23.04 12.37
CA GLY A 122 11.89 22.21 13.54
C GLY A 122 12.87 21.06 13.72
N ARG A 123 13.98 20.98 12.98
CA ARG A 123 14.91 19.84 13.07
C ARG A 123 15.91 20.09 14.18
N THR A 124 16.08 19.11 15.06
CA THR A 124 17.11 19.13 16.11
C THR A 124 18.49 18.77 15.54
N PRO A 125 19.58 19.03 16.28
CA PRO A 125 20.91 18.53 15.94
C PRO A 125 20.91 17.01 15.72
N LEU A 126 20.17 16.24 16.53
CA LEU A 126 20.04 14.78 16.35
C LEU A 126 19.37 14.43 15.00
N SER A 127 18.33 15.16 14.60
CA SER A 127 17.67 14.98 13.30
C SER A 127 18.63 15.21 12.13
N ARG A 128 19.54 16.19 12.25
CA ARG A 128 20.58 16.47 11.23
C ARG A 128 21.67 15.41 11.20
N ALA A 129 22.08 14.89 12.36
CA ALA A 129 23.02 13.78 12.44
C ALA A 129 22.44 12.53 11.76
N ALA A 130 21.16 12.26 11.97
CA ALA A 130 20.42 11.17 11.34
C ALA A 130 20.27 11.34 9.82
N GLU A 131 19.93 12.54 9.34
CA GLU A 131 19.87 12.88 7.90
C GLU A 131 21.20 12.63 7.17
N ARG A 132 22.33 12.81 7.86
CA ARG A 132 23.69 12.68 7.31
C ARG A 132 24.39 11.35 7.59
N GLY A 133 23.81 10.51 8.45
CA GLY A 133 24.39 9.22 8.82
C GLY A 133 25.58 9.31 9.78
N TYR A 134 25.71 10.40 10.53
CA TYR A 134 26.80 10.59 11.48
C TYR A 134 26.52 9.83 12.79
N HIS A 135 26.61 8.50 12.72
CA HIS A 135 26.25 7.59 13.80
C HIS A 135 26.98 7.90 15.13
N ARG A 136 28.27 8.25 15.11
CA ARG A 136 29.02 8.66 16.32
C ARG A 136 28.51 9.98 16.92
N VAL A 137 28.09 10.91 16.07
CA VAL A 137 27.52 12.19 16.52
C VAL A 137 26.16 11.94 17.17
N ALA A 138 25.32 11.10 16.54
CA ALA A 138 24.03 10.70 17.09
C ALA A 138 24.19 10.02 18.46
N GLU A 139 25.14 9.10 18.60
CA GLU A 139 25.44 8.42 19.87
C GLU A 139 25.85 9.42 20.98
N VAL A 140 26.72 10.39 20.67
CA VAL A 140 27.12 11.43 21.64
C VAL A 140 25.94 12.31 22.04
N LEU A 141 25.08 12.70 21.09
CA LEU A 141 23.90 13.53 21.37
C LEU A 141 22.89 12.79 22.26
N LEU A 142 22.66 11.50 22.03
CA LEU A 142 21.74 10.68 22.83
C LEU A 142 22.28 10.41 24.24
N THR A 143 23.58 10.11 24.36
CA THR A 143 24.18 9.68 25.64
C THR A 143 24.60 10.84 26.54
N LYS A 144 25.13 11.93 25.97
CA LYS A 144 25.64 13.08 26.73
C LYS A 144 24.76 14.32 26.61
N GLY A 145 24.09 14.47 25.47
CA GLY A 145 23.19 15.59 25.23
C GLY A 145 21.77 15.33 25.75
N GLU A 146 21.47 14.11 26.18
CA GLU A 146 20.11 13.69 26.59
C GLU A 146 19.06 14.05 25.52
N ALA A 147 19.47 14.01 24.25
CA ALA A 147 18.62 14.44 23.14
C ALA A 147 17.38 13.56 23.00
N ASP A 148 16.21 14.17 22.79
CA ASP A 148 14.97 13.44 22.53
C ASP A 148 15.03 12.73 21.16
N ALA A 149 15.13 11.40 21.22
CA ALA A 149 15.20 10.53 20.06
C ALA A 149 13.94 10.58 19.17
N ASP A 150 12.80 10.99 19.75
CA ASP A 150 11.49 11.03 19.11
C ASP A 150 11.04 12.46 18.78
N TYR A 151 11.93 13.45 18.91
CA TYR A 151 11.62 14.85 18.62
C TYR A 151 11.13 15.02 17.17
N LYS A 152 9.99 15.70 17.00
CA LYS A 152 9.34 15.87 15.70
C LYS A 152 9.68 17.19 15.04
N ASP A 153 10.09 17.14 13.78
CA ASP A 153 10.30 18.33 12.96
C ASP A 153 8.98 18.99 12.51
N ALA A 154 9.07 20.08 11.75
CA ALA A 154 7.89 20.78 11.24
C ALA A 154 7.03 19.94 10.26
N ARG A 155 7.51 18.80 9.78
CA ARG A 155 6.73 17.82 9.00
C ARG A 155 6.23 16.65 9.86
N GLY A 156 6.52 16.65 11.16
CA GLY A 156 6.18 15.56 12.08
C GLY A 156 7.16 14.39 12.01
N ARG A 157 8.27 14.51 11.28
CA ARG A 157 9.26 13.43 11.12
C ARG A 157 10.22 13.41 12.29
N THR A 158 10.63 12.20 12.68
CA THR A 158 11.62 11.98 13.75
C THR A 158 13.02 11.81 13.17
N PRO A 159 14.09 11.89 13.99
CA PRO A 159 15.43 11.50 13.57
C PRO A 159 15.46 10.12 12.88
N LEU A 160 14.68 9.15 13.38
CA LEU A 160 14.60 7.82 12.79
C LEU A 160 14.02 7.83 11.36
N SER A 161 13.00 8.64 11.08
CA SER A 161 12.48 8.82 9.72
C SER A 161 13.54 9.34 8.76
N TRP A 162 14.38 10.29 9.21
CA TRP A 162 15.46 10.86 8.41
C TRP A 162 16.60 9.88 8.15
N ALA A 163 16.97 9.06 9.14
CA ALA A 163 17.95 7.97 8.97
C ALA A 163 17.44 6.90 7.99
N ALA A 164 16.15 6.56 8.07
CA ALA A 164 15.49 5.59 7.19
C ALA A 164 15.41 6.08 5.74
N GLU A 165 14.96 7.32 5.51
CA GLU A 165 14.91 7.95 4.18
C GLU A 165 16.30 7.98 3.51
N ASN A 166 17.35 8.18 4.33
CA ASN A 166 18.71 8.35 3.84
C ASN A 166 19.57 7.08 3.84
N TRP A 167 19.04 5.95 4.28
CA TRP A 167 19.72 4.64 4.26
C TRP A 167 20.93 4.58 5.19
N HIS A 168 20.80 5.12 6.40
CA HIS A 168 21.84 5.10 7.43
C HIS A 168 21.53 4.07 8.53
N LEU A 169 21.78 2.79 8.24
CA LEU A 169 21.38 1.65 9.09
C LEU A 169 22.01 1.70 10.47
N GLU A 170 23.30 2.04 10.55
CA GLU A 170 24.01 2.14 11.83
C GLU A 170 23.43 3.27 12.69
N THR A 171 23.05 4.39 12.06
CA THR A 171 22.44 5.52 12.77
C THR A 171 21.03 5.17 13.24
N ALA A 172 20.22 4.52 12.40
CA ALA A 172 18.90 4.01 12.78
C ALA A 172 19.00 2.98 13.93
N SER A 173 19.98 2.07 13.89
CA SER A 173 20.21 1.08 14.95
C SER A 173 20.55 1.76 16.29
N ILE A 174 21.43 2.76 16.28
CA ILE A 174 21.76 3.53 17.48
C ILE A 174 20.53 4.24 18.05
N LEU A 175 19.72 4.87 17.19
CA LEU A 175 18.48 5.55 17.60
C LEU A 175 17.50 4.58 18.28
N VAL A 176 17.22 3.43 17.66
CA VAL A 176 16.31 2.42 18.21
C VAL A 176 16.86 1.83 19.53
N ASN A 177 18.17 1.59 19.61
CA ASN A 177 18.82 1.09 20.82
C ASN A 177 18.75 2.09 21.99
N HIS A 178 18.65 3.40 21.69
CA HIS A 178 18.47 4.47 22.67
C HIS A 178 17.00 4.87 22.86
N GLY A 179 16.05 4.04 22.43
CA GLY A 179 14.63 4.19 22.75
C GLY A 179 13.80 4.94 21.72
N ALA A 180 14.33 5.25 20.53
CA ALA A 180 13.51 5.83 19.45
C ALA A 180 12.35 4.91 19.07
N SER A 181 11.16 5.46 18.97
CA SER A 181 9.95 4.74 18.59
C SER A 181 9.86 4.55 17.07
N VAL A 182 9.64 3.32 16.65
CA VAL A 182 9.45 2.94 15.24
C VAL A 182 8.03 3.24 14.73
N ASP A 183 7.08 3.48 15.64
CA ASP A 183 5.64 3.60 15.35
C ASP A 183 5.16 5.06 15.25
N ILE A 184 6.09 6.02 15.25
CA ILE A 184 5.73 7.44 15.17
C ILE A 184 5.38 7.83 13.75
N HIS A 185 4.18 8.38 13.59
CA HIS A 185 3.70 8.88 12.31
C HIS A 185 4.04 10.35 12.13
N ASP A 186 4.44 10.69 10.90
CA ASP A 186 4.58 12.07 10.45
C ASP A 186 3.22 12.72 10.12
N ARG A 187 3.23 13.99 9.68
CA ARG A 187 1.99 14.72 9.34
C ARG A 187 1.27 14.14 8.12
N GLU A 188 1.93 13.31 7.32
CA GLU A 188 1.32 12.59 6.20
C GLU A 188 0.78 11.21 6.61
N GLY A 189 0.95 10.82 7.88
CA GLY A 189 0.55 9.52 8.39
C GLY A 189 1.53 8.41 8.02
N GLN A 190 2.78 8.74 7.70
CA GLN A 190 3.80 7.77 7.31
C GLN A 190 4.74 7.45 8.46
N LEU A 191 5.20 6.19 8.49
CA LEU A 191 6.15 5.66 9.47
C LEU A 191 7.60 5.79 8.97
N PRO A 192 8.61 5.72 9.85
CA PRO A 192 10.01 5.62 9.43
C PRO A 192 10.26 4.51 8.40
N LEU A 193 9.61 3.35 8.57
CA LEU A 193 9.72 2.23 7.64
C LEU A 193 9.22 2.57 6.22
N TRP A 194 8.22 3.44 6.08
CA TRP A 194 7.73 3.88 4.76
C TRP A 194 8.79 4.67 3.99
N TRP A 195 9.54 5.53 4.66
CA TRP A 195 10.58 6.35 4.03
C TRP A 195 11.76 5.51 3.54
N PHE A 196 12.03 4.39 4.21
CA PHE A 196 12.96 3.37 3.72
C PHE A 196 12.42 2.66 2.47
N ILE A 197 11.19 2.11 2.54
CA ILE A 197 10.58 1.31 1.47
C ILE A 197 10.34 2.12 0.18
N SER A 198 9.89 3.37 0.31
CA SER A 198 9.51 4.19 -0.84
C SER A 198 10.69 4.75 -1.65
N ASN A 199 11.91 4.76 -1.08
CA ASN A 199 13.08 5.30 -1.75
C ASN A 199 13.78 4.25 -2.64
N THR A 200 13.15 3.93 -3.77
CA THR A 200 13.64 2.92 -4.72
C THR A 200 15.02 3.25 -5.30
N VAL A 201 15.30 4.54 -5.51
CA VAL A 201 16.58 5.00 -6.08
C VAL A 201 17.75 4.64 -5.17
N LYS A 202 17.64 4.95 -3.87
CA LYS A 202 18.69 4.59 -2.90
C LYS A 202 18.79 3.08 -2.70
N ARG A 203 17.66 2.35 -2.74
CA ARG A 203 17.69 0.90 -2.66
C ARG A 203 18.49 0.29 -3.79
N THR A 204 18.17 0.63 -5.04
CA THR A 204 18.88 0.07 -6.20
C THR A 204 20.36 0.45 -6.20
N ALA A 205 20.72 1.66 -5.72
CA ALA A 205 22.11 2.04 -5.54
C ALA A 205 22.83 1.17 -4.49
N MET A 206 22.17 0.85 -3.37
CA MET A 206 22.71 -0.06 -2.35
C MET A 206 22.80 -1.50 -2.88
N GLU A 207 21.78 -1.99 -3.59
CA GLU A 207 21.82 -3.32 -4.23
C GLU A 207 23.05 -3.46 -5.14
N GLN A 208 23.34 -2.45 -5.95
CA GLN A 208 24.53 -2.44 -6.82
C GLN A 208 25.84 -2.43 -6.04
N GLN A 209 25.91 -1.70 -4.93
CA GLN A 209 27.09 -1.64 -4.09
C GLN A 209 27.35 -2.97 -3.35
N TYR A 210 26.29 -3.70 -2.99
CA TYR A 210 26.34 -4.95 -2.23
C TYR A 210 26.26 -6.23 -3.07
N GLN A 211 26.26 -6.14 -4.42
CA GLN A 211 26.25 -7.29 -5.34
C GLN A 211 27.39 -8.31 -5.16
N SER A 212 28.39 -8.02 -4.31
CA SER A 212 29.49 -8.93 -3.95
C SER A 212 29.31 -9.66 -2.60
N GLY A 213 28.26 -9.36 -1.83
CA GLY A 213 27.99 -10.00 -0.54
C GLY A 213 26.53 -10.44 -0.42
N ASN A 214 26.30 -11.63 0.15
CA ASN A 214 24.99 -12.15 0.59
C ASN A 214 24.38 -11.30 1.74
N GLY A 215 24.30 -9.98 1.57
CA GLY A 215 23.80 -9.05 2.58
C GLY A 215 22.28 -9.01 2.54
N ASP A 216 21.64 -9.61 3.53
CA ASP A 216 20.19 -9.58 3.77
C ASP A 216 19.77 -8.20 4.34
N TYR A 217 20.24 -7.10 3.74
CA TYR A 217 20.13 -5.74 4.30
C TYR A 217 18.67 -5.30 4.41
N LEU A 218 17.82 -5.70 3.46
CA LEU A 218 16.37 -5.48 3.53
C LEU A 218 15.79 -6.11 4.80
N ARG A 219 16.23 -7.33 5.12
CA ARG A 219 15.79 -8.01 6.33
C ARG A 219 16.27 -7.29 7.58
N GLU A 220 17.50 -6.80 7.63
CA GLU A 220 18.00 -6.02 8.78
C GLU A 220 17.17 -4.74 9.01
N TRP A 221 16.80 -4.03 7.94
CA TRP A 221 15.91 -2.88 8.06
C TRP A 221 14.49 -3.26 8.47
N LEU A 222 13.94 -4.34 7.91
CA LEU A 222 12.59 -4.83 8.24
C LEU A 222 12.51 -5.40 9.65
N THR A 223 13.59 -5.95 10.20
CA THR A 223 13.63 -6.39 11.60
C THR A 223 13.83 -5.21 12.55
N LEU A 224 14.62 -4.21 12.16
CA LEU A 224 14.87 -3.02 12.96
C LEU A 224 13.64 -2.11 13.06
N LEU A 225 13.01 -1.79 11.91
CA LEU A 225 11.89 -0.86 11.81
C LEU A 225 10.52 -1.56 11.72
N GLY A 226 10.49 -2.89 11.62
CA GLY A 226 9.25 -3.64 11.58
C GLY A 226 8.41 -3.41 12.83
N PRO A 227 7.07 -3.38 12.71
CA PRO A 227 6.20 -3.22 13.85
C PRO A 227 6.40 -4.40 14.82
N LYS A 228 6.58 -4.07 16.10
CA LYS A 228 6.73 -5.08 17.16
C LYS A 228 5.40 -5.74 17.51
N GLN A 229 4.31 -5.01 17.31
CA GLN A 229 2.94 -5.50 17.39
C GLN A 229 2.56 -6.01 16.01
N GLY A 230 2.01 -7.21 15.88
CA GLY A 230 1.80 -7.90 14.58
C GLY A 230 0.80 -7.24 13.61
N VAL A 231 0.52 -5.94 13.74
CA VAL A 231 -0.32 -5.18 12.82
C VAL A 231 0.56 -4.64 11.70
N GLU A 232 0.25 -5.03 10.47
CA GLU A 232 0.97 -4.55 9.29
C GLU A 232 0.80 -3.01 9.15
N PRO A 233 1.89 -2.25 8.96
CA PRO A 233 1.79 -0.81 8.87
C PRO A 233 1.17 -0.41 7.53
N MET A 234 0.43 0.69 7.56
CA MET A 234 -0.32 1.16 6.41
C MET A 234 0.25 2.46 5.86
N THR A 235 0.21 2.58 4.53
CA THR A 235 0.55 3.81 3.80
C THR A 235 -0.54 4.88 3.98
N LYS A 236 -0.28 6.11 3.50
CA LYS A 236 -1.29 7.18 3.35
C LYS A 236 -2.56 6.74 2.62
N ALA A 237 -2.45 5.83 1.65
CA ALA A 237 -3.60 5.28 0.95
C ALA A 237 -4.30 4.15 1.73
N ARG A 238 -3.93 3.91 2.99
CA ARG A 238 -4.33 2.75 3.80
C ARG A 238 -4.09 1.41 3.10
N ARG A 239 -3.05 1.36 2.27
CA ARG A 239 -2.56 0.12 1.66
C ARG A 239 -1.51 -0.48 2.59
N THR A 240 -1.50 -1.80 2.69
CA THR A 240 -0.41 -2.52 3.36
C THR A 240 0.90 -2.38 2.58
N PHE A 241 2.04 -2.51 3.25
CA PHE A 241 3.34 -2.44 2.58
C PHE A 241 3.53 -3.60 1.59
N LEU A 242 3.00 -4.77 1.91
CA LEU A 242 2.96 -5.90 0.98
C LEU A 242 2.16 -5.56 -0.29
N SER A 243 0.96 -4.97 -0.14
CA SER A 243 0.15 -4.55 -1.30
C SER A 243 0.86 -3.51 -2.17
N TRP A 244 1.56 -2.55 -1.54
CA TRP A 244 2.34 -1.55 -2.26
C TRP A 244 3.51 -2.17 -3.04
N ALA A 245 4.23 -3.12 -2.43
CA ALA A 245 5.33 -3.81 -3.09
C ALA A 245 4.85 -4.63 -4.30
N CYS A 246 3.70 -5.31 -4.16
CA CYS A 246 3.05 -6.04 -5.26
C CYS A 246 2.62 -5.11 -6.40
N GLU A 247 2.04 -3.94 -6.10
CA GLU A 247 1.68 -2.93 -7.12
C GLU A 247 2.91 -2.44 -7.90
N LYS A 248 4.06 -2.28 -7.23
CA LYS A 248 5.30 -1.81 -7.85
C LYS A 248 6.08 -2.87 -8.63
N GLY A 249 5.76 -4.16 -8.47
CA GLY A 249 6.51 -5.23 -9.15
C GLY A 249 7.84 -5.56 -8.46
N ASP A 250 7.92 -5.30 -7.16
CA ASP A 250 9.16 -5.40 -6.41
C ASP A 250 9.37 -6.78 -5.79
N GLN A 251 9.94 -7.69 -6.58
CA GLN A 251 10.06 -9.10 -6.23
C GLN A 251 10.87 -9.33 -4.95
N GLU A 252 12.02 -8.66 -4.81
CA GLU A 252 12.88 -8.82 -3.64
C GLU A 252 12.20 -8.26 -2.39
N LEU A 253 11.58 -7.08 -2.45
CA LEU A 253 10.85 -6.56 -1.29
C LEU A 253 9.71 -7.48 -0.88
N VAL A 254 8.91 -8.00 -1.82
CA VAL A 254 7.82 -8.94 -1.50
C VAL A 254 8.36 -10.19 -0.82
N LYS A 255 9.44 -10.77 -1.34
CA LYS A 255 10.07 -11.96 -0.76
C LYS A 255 10.51 -11.73 0.68
N HIS A 256 11.15 -10.60 0.98
CA HIS A 256 11.58 -10.28 2.34
C HIS A 256 10.41 -9.92 3.25
N LEU A 257 9.40 -9.20 2.75
CA LEU A 257 8.18 -8.90 3.49
C LEU A 257 7.44 -10.18 3.91
N LEU A 258 7.27 -11.15 2.99
CA LEU A 258 6.63 -12.43 3.29
C LEU A 258 7.39 -13.26 4.33
N GLN A 259 8.70 -13.06 4.46
CA GLN A 259 9.51 -13.69 5.52
C GLN A 259 9.35 -13.02 6.89
N THR A 260 8.82 -11.80 6.96
CA THR A 260 8.56 -11.12 8.23
C THR A 260 7.41 -11.78 8.99
N VAL A 261 7.36 -11.57 10.31
CA VAL A 261 6.29 -12.11 11.16
C VAL A 261 4.97 -11.36 10.92
N TRP A 262 5.03 -10.06 10.61
CA TRP A 262 3.87 -9.16 10.61
C TRP A 262 3.17 -9.00 9.25
N ALA A 263 3.84 -9.24 8.11
CA ALA A 263 3.19 -9.09 6.80
C ALA A 263 2.19 -10.23 6.55
N ASP A 264 0.99 -9.89 6.09
CA ASP A 264 -0.07 -10.86 5.79
C ASP A 264 -0.44 -10.84 4.29
N PRO A 265 -0.21 -11.94 3.54
CA PRO A 265 -0.63 -12.04 2.14
C PRO A 265 -2.16 -11.95 1.96
N ASN A 266 -2.94 -12.23 3.00
CA ASN A 266 -4.41 -12.16 2.98
C ASN A 266 -4.95 -10.81 3.47
N SER A 267 -4.08 -9.82 3.69
CA SER A 267 -4.50 -8.49 4.12
C SER A 267 -5.41 -7.84 3.08
N ILE A 268 -6.51 -7.24 3.53
CA ILE A 268 -7.48 -6.54 2.67
C ILE A 268 -7.41 -5.05 2.97
N ASP A 269 -7.19 -4.26 1.94
CA ASP A 269 -7.12 -2.81 2.06
C ASP A 269 -8.49 -2.11 1.97
N ARG A 270 -8.49 -0.78 2.03
CA ARG A 270 -9.71 0.05 1.88
C ARG A 270 -10.43 -0.12 0.54
N TYR A 271 -9.73 -0.60 -0.50
CA TYR A 271 -10.26 -0.80 -1.84
C TYR A 271 -10.72 -2.24 -2.05
N ARG A 272 -10.74 -3.05 -0.98
CA ARG A 272 -11.08 -4.48 -1.04
C ARG A 272 -10.16 -5.21 -2.01
N LYS A 273 -8.87 -4.88 -1.97
CA LYS A 273 -7.82 -5.53 -2.74
C LYS A 273 -6.86 -6.20 -1.79
N THR A 274 -6.47 -7.41 -2.16
CA THR A 274 -5.38 -8.14 -1.55
C THR A 274 -4.08 -7.87 -2.31
N PRO A 275 -2.91 -8.14 -1.71
CA PRO A 275 -1.63 -8.07 -2.40
C PRO A 275 -1.59 -8.86 -3.72
N LEU A 276 -2.21 -10.04 -3.75
CA LEU A 276 -2.26 -10.88 -4.96
C LEU A 276 -3.08 -10.23 -6.08
N ILE A 277 -4.21 -9.59 -5.75
CA ILE A 277 -5.00 -8.85 -6.74
C ILE A 277 -4.18 -7.71 -7.34
N TYR A 278 -3.39 -7.00 -6.53
CA TYR A 278 -2.48 -5.98 -7.04
C TYR A 278 -1.41 -6.56 -7.97
N ALA A 279 -0.82 -7.70 -7.63
CA ALA A 279 0.15 -8.36 -8.50
C ALA A 279 -0.47 -8.73 -9.87
N LEU A 280 -1.69 -9.27 -9.88
CA LEU A 280 -2.40 -9.66 -11.10
C LEU A 280 -2.83 -8.47 -11.95
N GLU A 281 -3.36 -7.39 -11.34
CA GLU A 281 -3.77 -6.17 -12.06
C GLU A 281 -2.62 -5.54 -12.85
N TRP A 282 -1.40 -5.67 -12.35
CA TRP A 282 -0.20 -5.09 -12.95
C TRP A 282 0.65 -6.11 -13.72
N ASN A 283 0.17 -7.34 -13.91
CA ASN A 283 0.85 -8.43 -14.63
C ASN A 283 2.19 -8.86 -13.99
N HIS A 284 2.35 -8.72 -12.68
CA HIS A 284 3.52 -9.18 -11.94
C HIS A 284 3.36 -10.65 -11.54
N TYR A 285 3.42 -11.54 -12.54
CA TYR A 285 3.10 -12.96 -12.34
C TYR A 285 4.08 -13.69 -11.44
N GLU A 286 5.35 -13.32 -11.42
CA GLU A 286 6.35 -13.91 -10.51
C GLU A 286 6.01 -13.61 -9.05
N ILE A 287 5.47 -12.42 -8.77
CA ILE A 287 4.99 -12.04 -7.45
C ILE A 287 3.74 -12.83 -7.09
N ALA A 288 2.83 -13.01 -8.05
CA ALA A 288 1.65 -13.85 -7.86
C ALA A 288 2.05 -15.31 -7.55
N ASP A 289 3.01 -15.87 -8.29
CA ASP A 289 3.57 -17.21 -8.04
C ASP A 289 4.13 -17.32 -6.62
N MET A 290 4.86 -16.30 -6.14
CA MET A 290 5.38 -16.26 -4.76
C MET A 290 4.27 -16.21 -3.69
N LEU A 291 3.22 -15.42 -3.91
CA LEU A 291 2.09 -15.30 -2.97
C LEU A 291 1.25 -16.58 -2.88
N ILE A 292 1.10 -17.29 -4.00
CA ILE A 292 0.30 -18.53 -4.09
C ILE A 292 1.09 -19.73 -3.58
N SER A 293 2.36 -19.88 -4.00
CA SER A 293 3.24 -20.94 -3.49
C SER A 293 3.47 -20.79 -1.97
N GLY A 294 3.52 -19.55 -1.51
CA GLY A 294 3.66 -19.18 -0.12
C GLY A 294 5.07 -19.35 0.40
N VAL A 295 5.35 -18.63 1.50
CA VAL A 295 6.65 -18.67 2.17
C VAL A 295 6.48 -19.34 3.52
N LYS A 296 7.32 -20.35 3.80
CA LYS A 296 7.38 -20.99 5.12
C LYS A 296 8.15 -20.08 6.07
N VAL A 297 7.46 -19.55 7.07
CA VAL A 297 8.06 -18.77 8.16
C VAL A 297 7.90 -19.57 9.44
N GLY A 298 9.00 -20.18 9.90
CA GLY A 298 8.97 -21.11 11.04
C GLY A 298 8.10 -22.34 10.75
N THR A 299 7.04 -22.52 11.55
CA THR A 299 6.05 -23.61 11.39
C THR A 299 4.84 -23.21 10.54
N THR A 300 4.70 -21.93 10.20
CA THR A 300 3.53 -21.39 9.49
C THR A 300 3.81 -21.22 7.99
N LEU A 301 2.89 -21.66 7.14
CA LEU A 301 2.92 -21.40 5.70
C LEU A 301 2.06 -20.17 5.41
N LYS A 302 2.69 -19.05 5.04
CA LYS A 302 1.99 -17.84 4.62
C LYS A 302 1.73 -17.93 3.11
N ARG A 303 0.48 -18.13 2.72
CA ARG A 303 0.03 -18.11 1.33
C ARG A 303 -1.31 -17.39 1.22
N ASP A 304 -1.59 -16.90 0.02
CA ASP A 304 -2.92 -16.37 -0.29
C ASP A 304 -3.95 -17.51 -0.33
N ILE A 305 -5.08 -17.30 0.34
CA ILE A 305 -6.26 -18.16 0.29
C ILE A 305 -7.56 -17.38 0.07
N VAL A 306 -7.51 -16.04 0.19
CA VAL A 306 -8.70 -15.17 0.22
C VAL A 306 -8.96 -14.50 -1.14
N SER A 307 -7.94 -14.34 -1.99
CA SER A 307 -8.06 -13.48 -3.18
C SER A 307 -9.07 -13.98 -4.20
N LEU A 308 -9.21 -15.30 -4.40
CA LEU A 308 -10.21 -15.89 -5.30
C LEU A 308 -11.63 -15.44 -4.91
N ARG A 309 -11.96 -15.54 -3.63
CA ARG A 309 -13.26 -15.12 -3.11
C ARG A 309 -13.49 -13.63 -3.29
N ILE A 310 -12.48 -12.80 -3.01
CA ILE A 310 -12.59 -11.33 -3.16
C ILE A 310 -12.73 -10.93 -4.64
N MET A 311 -12.07 -11.63 -5.56
CA MET A 311 -12.26 -11.39 -7.00
C MET A 311 -13.71 -11.67 -7.43
N VAL A 312 -14.31 -12.76 -6.95
CA VAL A 312 -15.73 -13.08 -7.21
C VAL A 312 -16.65 -12.05 -6.55
N GLN A 313 -16.41 -11.71 -5.28
CA GLN A 313 -17.22 -10.76 -4.51
C GLN A 313 -17.15 -9.32 -5.03
N GLU A 314 -16.09 -8.92 -5.71
CA GLU A 314 -15.97 -7.57 -6.29
C GLU A 314 -16.17 -7.60 -7.82
N SER A 315 -16.74 -8.68 -8.36
CA SER A 315 -17.09 -8.83 -9.78
C SER A 315 -15.90 -8.60 -10.74
N ARG A 316 -14.71 -9.08 -10.37
CA ARG A 316 -13.45 -8.88 -11.12
C ARG A 316 -13.21 -9.94 -12.19
N SER A 317 -14.21 -10.16 -13.06
CA SER A 317 -14.20 -11.19 -14.11
C SER A 317 -12.96 -11.16 -15.01
N ARG A 318 -12.42 -9.96 -15.30
CA ARG A 318 -11.21 -9.77 -16.13
C ARG A 318 -9.96 -10.43 -15.55
N LEU A 319 -9.83 -10.47 -14.22
CA LEU A 319 -8.68 -11.09 -13.54
C LEU A 319 -8.93 -12.57 -13.26
N LEU A 320 -10.19 -12.97 -13.16
CA LEU A 320 -10.59 -14.31 -12.77
C LEU A 320 -10.18 -15.37 -13.81
N LYS A 321 -10.42 -15.10 -15.09
CA LYS A 321 -10.08 -16.05 -16.17
C LYS A 321 -8.56 -16.34 -16.24
N PRO A 322 -7.68 -15.32 -16.37
CA PRO A 322 -6.22 -15.55 -16.34
C PRO A 322 -5.72 -16.21 -15.06
N PHE A 323 -6.37 -15.93 -13.92
CA PHE A 323 -6.01 -16.53 -12.64
C PHE A 323 -6.33 -18.03 -12.60
N LEU A 324 -7.55 -18.43 -12.97
CA LEU A 324 -7.98 -19.83 -12.94
C LEU A 324 -7.19 -20.67 -13.94
N GLU A 325 -6.99 -20.18 -15.17
CA GLU A 325 -6.20 -20.87 -16.20
C GLU A 325 -4.77 -21.20 -15.73
N ARG A 326 -4.13 -20.28 -14.98
CA ARG A 326 -2.73 -20.44 -14.56
C ARG A 326 -2.58 -21.21 -13.26
N TYR A 327 -3.48 -21.02 -12.29
CA TYR A 327 -3.24 -21.46 -10.90
C TYR A 327 -4.22 -22.49 -10.39
N LYS A 328 -5.49 -22.46 -10.84
CA LYS A 328 -6.53 -23.38 -10.37
C LYS A 328 -7.48 -23.72 -11.54
N PRO A 329 -7.05 -24.62 -12.45
CA PRO A 329 -7.79 -24.91 -13.68
C PRO A 329 -9.10 -25.67 -13.44
N SER A 330 -9.29 -26.28 -12.27
CA SER A 330 -10.55 -26.93 -11.88
C SER A 330 -10.95 -26.50 -10.46
N LEU A 331 -12.23 -26.17 -10.31
CA LEU A 331 -12.88 -25.77 -9.06
C LEU A 331 -13.78 -26.90 -8.50
N GLU A 332 -13.60 -28.14 -8.95
CA GLU A 332 -14.41 -29.29 -8.50
C GLU A 332 -14.33 -29.52 -6.98
N GLU A 333 -13.15 -29.33 -6.38
CA GLU A 333 -12.95 -29.26 -4.94
C GLU A 333 -12.89 -27.77 -4.53
N GLU A 334 -14.05 -27.17 -4.26
CA GLU A 334 -14.11 -25.87 -3.58
C GLU A 334 -13.36 -26.01 -2.25
N ASP A 335 -12.34 -25.16 -2.02
CA ASP A 335 -11.38 -25.34 -0.93
C ASP A 335 -12.09 -25.52 0.42
N GLU A 336 -11.61 -26.48 1.24
CA GLU A 336 -12.14 -26.89 2.58
C GLU A 336 -12.45 -25.75 3.56
N TYR A 337 -12.05 -24.51 3.24
CA TYR A 337 -12.17 -23.32 4.06
C TYR A 337 -13.38 -22.44 3.72
N ASN A 338 -14.12 -22.73 2.65
CA ASN A 338 -15.26 -21.90 2.20
C ASN A 338 -16.60 -22.46 2.70
N THR A 339 -17.25 -21.69 3.58
CA THR A 339 -18.59 -21.97 4.10
C THR A 339 -19.71 -21.59 3.13
N VAL A 340 -19.42 -20.76 2.13
CA VAL A 340 -20.35 -20.29 1.11
C VAL A 340 -19.78 -20.62 -0.26
N PRO A 341 -20.51 -21.34 -1.13
CA PRO A 341 -20.07 -21.65 -2.48
C PRO A 341 -19.77 -20.39 -3.29
N LEU A 342 -18.68 -20.39 -4.07
CA LEU A 342 -18.28 -19.23 -4.87
C LEU A 342 -19.36 -18.85 -5.89
N MET A 343 -20.01 -19.88 -6.45
CA MET A 343 -21.14 -19.73 -7.36
C MET A 343 -22.31 -18.96 -6.72
N ARG A 344 -22.60 -19.19 -5.43
CA ARG A 344 -23.66 -18.48 -4.70
C ARG A 344 -23.39 -16.98 -4.63
N ILE A 345 -22.15 -16.60 -4.36
CA ILE A 345 -21.74 -15.19 -4.26
C ILE A 345 -21.89 -14.50 -5.62
N ALA A 346 -21.42 -15.15 -6.69
CA ALA A 346 -21.53 -14.60 -8.05
C ALA A 346 -23.00 -14.41 -8.48
N LEU A 347 -23.87 -15.39 -8.18
CA LEU A 347 -25.30 -15.32 -8.49
C LEU A 347 -26.02 -14.21 -7.71
N GLN A 348 -25.72 -14.05 -6.42
CA GLN A 348 -26.28 -12.96 -5.61
C GLN A 348 -25.97 -11.56 -6.16
N GLN A 349 -24.85 -11.42 -6.88
CA GLN A 349 -24.43 -10.15 -7.49
C GLN A 349 -24.96 -9.96 -8.91
N ALA A 350 -25.62 -10.96 -9.49
CA ALA A 350 -26.08 -10.98 -10.87
C ALA A 350 -24.95 -10.72 -11.91
N ASP A 351 -23.70 -11.07 -11.57
CA ASP A 351 -22.55 -10.88 -12.47
C ASP A 351 -22.42 -12.06 -13.46
N ARG A 352 -23.02 -11.88 -14.65
CA ARG A 352 -23.01 -12.87 -15.73
C ARG A 352 -21.60 -13.27 -16.17
N ALA A 353 -20.65 -12.34 -16.18
CA ALA A 353 -19.30 -12.60 -16.68
C ALA A 353 -18.53 -13.48 -15.69
N THR A 354 -18.66 -13.22 -14.40
CA THR A 354 -18.04 -14.05 -13.35
C THR A 354 -18.69 -15.44 -13.29
N VAL A 355 -20.01 -15.55 -13.43
CA VAL A 355 -20.71 -16.85 -13.46
C VAL A 355 -20.26 -17.70 -14.65
N ALA A 356 -20.15 -17.12 -15.85
CA ALA A 356 -19.67 -17.83 -17.04
C ALA A 356 -18.28 -18.43 -16.82
N VAL A 357 -17.34 -17.63 -16.30
CA VAL A 357 -15.96 -18.07 -16.03
C VAL A 357 -15.92 -19.18 -14.96
N LEU A 358 -16.75 -19.09 -13.92
CA LEU A 358 -16.83 -20.13 -12.88
C LEU A 358 -17.40 -21.45 -13.42
N LEU A 359 -18.40 -21.39 -14.30
CA LEU A 359 -18.96 -22.58 -14.96
C LEU A 359 -17.97 -23.22 -15.94
N GLU A 360 -17.22 -22.41 -16.70
CA GLU A 360 -16.12 -22.88 -17.58
C GLU A 360 -15.10 -23.73 -16.80
N HIS A 361 -14.82 -23.35 -15.54
CA HIS A 361 -13.84 -24.02 -14.68
C HIS A 361 -14.48 -25.01 -13.67
N GLN A 362 -15.68 -25.50 -13.98
CA GLN A 362 -16.37 -26.57 -13.24
C GLN A 362 -16.64 -26.25 -11.75
N ALA A 363 -16.95 -25.00 -11.40
CA ALA A 363 -17.33 -24.65 -10.04
C ALA A 363 -18.59 -25.41 -9.59
N SER A 364 -18.59 -25.86 -8.33
CA SER A 364 -19.71 -26.64 -7.79
C SER A 364 -21.01 -25.82 -7.75
N ILE A 365 -22.10 -26.45 -8.20
CA ILE A 365 -23.48 -25.95 -8.14
C ILE A 365 -24.24 -26.66 -6.99
N GLN A 366 -23.60 -27.61 -6.30
CA GLN A 366 -24.24 -28.42 -5.27
C GLN A 366 -24.63 -27.56 -4.05
N GLY A 367 -25.90 -27.64 -3.64
CA GLY A 367 -26.41 -26.90 -2.47
C GLY A 367 -26.96 -25.50 -2.77
N LEU A 368 -27.09 -25.11 -4.04
CA LEU A 368 -27.81 -23.90 -4.45
C LEU A 368 -29.32 -24.18 -4.51
N GLU A 369 -30.12 -23.40 -3.79
CA GLU A 369 -31.58 -23.45 -3.90
C GLU A 369 -32.07 -22.46 -4.97
N ASN A 370 -33.27 -22.67 -5.54
CA ASN A 370 -33.84 -21.77 -6.57
C ASN A 370 -33.96 -20.30 -6.10
N VAL A 371 -34.01 -20.08 -4.79
CA VAL A 371 -34.07 -18.73 -4.17
C VAL A 371 -32.70 -18.03 -4.24
N ASP A 372 -31.59 -18.77 -4.39
CA ASP A 372 -30.24 -18.19 -4.49
C ASP A 372 -29.92 -17.61 -5.87
N TRP A 373 -30.72 -17.94 -6.90
CA TRP A 373 -30.58 -17.40 -8.26
C TRP A 373 -31.10 -15.97 -8.40
N PHE A 374 -32.01 -15.58 -7.53
CA PHE A 374 -32.63 -14.27 -7.55
C PHE A 374 -32.37 -13.67 -6.18
N GLY A 375 -31.53 -12.62 -6.12
CA GLY A 375 -31.21 -11.91 -4.88
C GLY A 375 -32.44 -11.55 -4.03
N PRO A 376 -32.27 -10.98 -2.82
CA PRO A 376 -33.24 -10.96 -1.71
C PRO A 376 -34.66 -10.41 -1.99
N CYS A 377 -34.97 -9.98 -3.21
CA CYS A 377 -36.28 -9.60 -3.71
C CYS A 377 -37.14 -10.76 -4.26
N SER A 378 -36.66 -12.02 -4.32
CA SER A 378 -37.49 -13.16 -4.75
C SER A 378 -38.38 -13.67 -3.60
N THR A 379 -39.57 -13.11 -3.45
CA THR A 379 -40.55 -13.51 -2.41
C THR A 379 -41.29 -14.82 -2.72
N ILE A 380 -40.63 -15.79 -3.37
CA ILE A 380 -41.24 -17.10 -3.65
C ILE A 380 -40.80 -18.06 -2.55
N LYS A 381 -41.65 -18.25 -1.53
CA LYS A 381 -41.49 -19.38 -0.60
C LYS A 381 -41.61 -20.67 -1.40
N SER A 382 -40.57 -21.50 -1.35
CA SER A 382 -40.57 -22.84 -1.94
C SER A 382 -41.73 -23.66 -1.35
N SER A 383 -42.56 -24.22 -2.22
CA SER A 383 -43.40 -25.35 -1.86
C SER A 383 -42.99 -26.54 -2.72
N ALA A 384 -42.21 -27.41 -2.09
CA ALA A 384 -41.84 -28.78 -2.45
C ALA A 384 -40.70 -29.01 -3.46
N ASP A 385 -39.84 -29.96 -3.09
CA ASP A 385 -38.75 -30.54 -3.86
C ASP A 385 -39.25 -31.18 -5.16
N LEU A 386 -38.54 -30.95 -6.27
CA LEU A 386 -38.81 -31.62 -7.54
C LEU A 386 -37.89 -32.83 -7.71
N VAL A 387 -38.54 -33.99 -7.73
CA VAL A 387 -37.99 -35.32 -7.97
C VAL A 387 -37.30 -35.40 -9.33
N PHE A 388 -36.13 -36.07 -9.37
CA PHE A 388 -35.42 -36.46 -10.60
C PHE A 388 -36.28 -37.35 -11.49
N LEU A 389 -36.55 -36.93 -12.73
CA LEU A 389 -37.05 -37.80 -13.80
C LEU A 389 -35.87 -38.41 -14.58
N ASN A 390 -35.18 -39.36 -13.94
CA ASN A 390 -34.45 -40.39 -14.68
C ASN A 390 -35.48 -41.39 -15.22
N ASP A 391 -35.90 -41.23 -16.47
CA ASP A 391 -36.26 -42.31 -17.40
C ASP A 391 -37.14 -41.77 -18.53
N VAL A 392 -36.52 -41.20 -19.55
CA VAL A 392 -37.05 -41.31 -20.91
C VAL A 392 -35.93 -41.84 -21.80
N ARG A 393 -35.95 -43.15 -22.03
CA ARG A 393 -35.13 -43.78 -23.07
C ARG A 393 -35.62 -43.28 -24.43
N THR A 394 -35.00 -42.23 -24.97
CA THR A 394 -34.96 -42.01 -26.41
C THR A 394 -33.62 -42.53 -26.92
N GLY A 395 -33.67 -43.67 -27.62
CA GLY A 395 -32.51 -44.21 -28.31
C GLY A 395 -32.00 -43.23 -29.36
N HIS A 396 -30.67 -43.10 -29.41
CA HIS A 396 -29.84 -42.31 -30.31
C HIS A 396 -29.46 -40.89 -29.87
N GLY A 397 -28.16 -40.73 -29.64
CA GLY A 397 -27.42 -39.48 -29.81
C GLY A 397 -27.57 -38.47 -28.67
N HIS A 398 -26.49 -38.23 -27.94
CA HIS A 398 -26.38 -37.15 -26.97
C HIS A 398 -26.68 -35.80 -27.62
N ASN A 399 -27.89 -35.28 -27.42
CA ASN A 399 -28.22 -33.86 -27.54
C ASN A 399 -29.13 -33.53 -26.35
N ALA A 400 -28.52 -33.39 -25.16
CA ALA A 400 -29.22 -32.86 -24.01
C ALA A 400 -29.46 -31.37 -24.27
N ILE A 401 -30.64 -31.03 -24.78
CA ILE A 401 -31.15 -29.66 -24.70
C ILE A 401 -31.29 -29.37 -23.19
N PRO A 402 -30.62 -28.36 -22.62
CA PRO A 402 -30.84 -28.00 -21.23
C PRO A 402 -32.29 -27.55 -21.07
N LEU A 403 -33.08 -28.37 -20.40
CA LEU A 403 -34.47 -28.06 -20.05
C LEU A 403 -34.46 -27.01 -18.93
N MET A 404 -34.89 -25.80 -19.27
CA MET A 404 -35.06 -24.72 -18.30
C MET A 404 -36.45 -24.82 -17.69
N ASN A 405 -36.56 -25.48 -16.53
CA ASN A 405 -37.82 -25.59 -15.81
C ASN A 405 -38.05 -24.31 -15.00
N MET A 406 -39.06 -23.52 -15.38
CA MET A 406 -39.40 -22.24 -14.73
C MET A 406 -40.88 -22.19 -14.37
N ALA A 407 -41.19 -21.67 -13.18
CA ALA A 407 -42.55 -21.34 -12.78
C ALA A 407 -42.79 -19.85 -13.02
N ILE A 408 -43.74 -19.52 -13.91
CA ILE A 408 -44.13 -18.14 -14.25
C ILE A 408 -45.57 -17.93 -13.78
N GLN A 409 -45.90 -16.75 -13.25
CA GLN A 409 -47.30 -16.41 -12.93
C GLN A 409 -48.14 -16.30 -14.21
N GLU A 410 -49.37 -16.82 -14.16
CA GLU A 410 -50.31 -16.76 -15.29
C GLU A 410 -50.58 -15.28 -15.68
N GLY A 411 -50.24 -14.91 -16.91
CA GLY A 411 -50.47 -13.56 -17.45
C GLY A 411 -49.29 -12.59 -17.37
N ASP A 412 -48.12 -13.01 -16.88
CA ASP A 412 -46.92 -12.16 -16.87
C ASP A 412 -46.26 -12.11 -18.27
N ARG A 413 -46.82 -11.26 -19.13
CA ARG A 413 -46.34 -11.02 -20.49
C ARG A 413 -44.91 -10.48 -20.52
N ALA A 414 -44.50 -9.72 -19.51
CA ALA A 414 -43.17 -9.12 -19.43
C ALA A 414 -42.11 -10.18 -19.10
N ALA A 415 -42.40 -11.08 -18.16
CA ALA A 415 -41.52 -12.21 -17.88
C ALA A 415 -41.37 -13.13 -19.11
N VAL A 416 -42.47 -13.44 -19.81
CA VAL A 416 -42.42 -14.25 -21.03
C VAL A 416 -41.62 -13.54 -22.15
N ALA A 417 -41.78 -12.24 -22.33
CA ALA A 417 -41.03 -11.47 -23.33
C ALA A 417 -39.54 -11.34 -22.99
N ALA A 418 -39.19 -11.07 -21.74
CA ALA A 418 -37.79 -10.98 -21.30
C ALA A 418 -37.04 -12.32 -21.45
N LEU A 419 -37.75 -13.44 -21.26
CA LEU A 419 -37.19 -14.78 -21.50
C LEU A 419 -36.95 -15.04 -23.00
N LEU A 420 -37.79 -14.49 -23.88
CA LEU A 420 -37.60 -14.57 -25.34
C LEU A 420 -36.39 -13.76 -25.80
N ASP A 421 -36.21 -12.54 -25.29
CA ASP A 421 -35.02 -11.70 -25.59
C ASP A 421 -33.73 -12.38 -25.12
N GLN A 422 -33.74 -12.98 -23.92
CA GLN A 422 -32.57 -13.72 -23.43
C GLN A 422 -32.31 -15.00 -24.25
N ARG A 423 -33.35 -15.66 -24.76
CA ARG A 423 -33.21 -16.83 -25.64
C ARG A 423 -32.70 -16.45 -27.02
N GLU A 424 -33.19 -15.37 -27.62
CA GLU A 424 -32.71 -14.91 -28.94
C GLU A 424 -31.22 -14.59 -28.89
N GLU A 425 -30.77 -13.97 -27.79
CA GLU A 425 -29.36 -13.68 -27.58
C GLU A 425 -28.52 -14.95 -27.37
N ILE A 426 -29.03 -15.94 -26.63
CA ILE A 426 -28.37 -17.26 -26.46
C ILE A 426 -28.28 -18.02 -27.79
N LEU A 427 -29.29 -17.92 -28.65
CA LEU A 427 -29.28 -18.56 -29.98
C LEU A 427 -28.34 -17.83 -30.95
N ARG A 428 -28.28 -16.49 -30.92
CA ARG A 428 -27.29 -15.71 -31.69
C ARG A 428 -25.86 -16.05 -31.29
N ILE A 429 -25.61 -16.25 -30.01
CA ILE A 429 -24.29 -16.68 -29.51
C ILE A 429 -23.93 -18.06 -30.08
N LYS A 430 -24.89 -19.00 -30.15
CA LYS A 430 -24.67 -20.33 -30.75
C LYS A 430 -24.52 -20.32 -32.28
N GLU A 431 -25.14 -19.38 -32.99
CA GLU A 431 -24.94 -19.21 -34.44
C GLU A 431 -23.55 -18.65 -34.75
N GLN A 432 -23.03 -17.74 -33.91
CA GLN A 432 -21.67 -17.20 -34.05
C GLN A 432 -20.56 -18.22 -33.71
N GLU A 433 -20.84 -19.18 -32.83
CA GLU A 433 -19.90 -20.27 -32.51
C GLU A 433 -19.78 -21.35 -33.61
N ASN A 434 -20.77 -21.45 -34.52
CA ASN A 434 -20.79 -22.47 -35.57
C ASN A 434 -20.19 -22.01 -36.92
N ASP A 435 -19.76 -20.75 -37.05
CA ASP A 435 -19.26 -20.19 -38.33
C ASP A 435 -17.74 -20.38 -38.56
N TYR A 436 -17.08 -21.18 -37.72
CA TYR A 436 -15.67 -21.56 -37.84
C TYR A 436 -15.46 -23.08 -37.92
N ASP A 437 -16.30 -23.83 -38.65
CA ASP A 437 -15.85 -25.08 -39.28
C ASP A 437 -16.60 -25.43 -40.59
N SER A 438 -15.77 -25.58 -41.63
CA SER A 438 -15.90 -25.99 -43.03
C SER A 438 -17.20 -26.58 -43.64
N ASP A 439 -17.57 -26.00 -44.79
CA ASP A 439 -17.76 -26.63 -46.11
C ASP A 439 -17.90 -28.18 -46.12
N LEU A 440 -19.13 -28.70 -45.95
CA LEU A 440 -19.63 -29.97 -46.52
C LEU A 440 -21.13 -30.19 -46.20
N GLY A 441 -21.97 -30.21 -47.24
CA GLY A 441 -23.14 -31.08 -47.32
C GLY A 441 -24.47 -30.55 -46.78
N GLN A 442 -25.32 -30.12 -47.72
CA GLN A 442 -26.77 -29.97 -47.53
C GLN A 442 -27.39 -31.20 -46.84
N ARG A 443 -27.85 -31.04 -45.60
CA ARG A 443 -28.94 -31.85 -45.03
C ARG A 443 -29.91 -30.95 -44.27
N SER A 444 -31.13 -30.92 -44.81
CA SER A 444 -32.41 -30.57 -44.18
C SER A 444 -32.45 -29.34 -43.26
N ARG A 445 -33.06 -28.28 -43.79
CA ARG A 445 -33.91 -27.36 -43.01
C ARG A 445 -34.90 -28.20 -42.18
N GLU A 446 -34.59 -28.46 -40.93
CA GLU A 446 -35.58 -28.80 -39.93
C GLU A 446 -35.75 -27.56 -39.08
N VAL A 447 -36.90 -26.90 -39.26
CA VAL A 447 -37.41 -25.91 -38.31
C VAL A 447 -37.32 -26.58 -36.94
N THR A 448 -36.44 -26.09 -36.07
CA THR A 448 -36.37 -26.49 -34.68
C THR A 448 -37.67 -26.06 -34.01
N ALA A 449 -38.69 -26.90 -34.13
CA ALA A 449 -39.95 -26.72 -33.45
C ALA A 449 -39.69 -26.84 -31.95
N VAL A 450 -39.53 -25.70 -31.29
CA VAL A 450 -39.37 -25.64 -29.84
C VAL A 450 -40.70 -25.94 -29.18
N ALA A 451 -40.68 -26.89 -28.25
CA ALA A 451 -41.77 -27.16 -27.34
C ALA A 451 -41.49 -26.44 -26.02
N VAL A 452 -42.32 -25.45 -25.68
CA VAL A 452 -42.32 -24.85 -24.34
C VAL A 452 -43.37 -25.58 -23.51
N ASP A 453 -42.98 -26.17 -22.38
CA ASP A 453 -43.92 -26.70 -21.38
C ASP A 453 -44.27 -25.57 -20.41
N ILE A 454 -45.45 -24.97 -20.59
CA ILE A 454 -45.97 -23.97 -19.67
C ILE A 454 -46.84 -24.69 -18.65
N ALA A 455 -46.29 -24.99 -17.48
CA ALA A 455 -47.04 -25.50 -16.35
C ALA A 455 -47.78 -24.34 -15.65
N VAL A 456 -49.02 -24.09 -16.05
CA VAL A 456 -49.88 -23.12 -15.36
C VAL A 456 -50.45 -23.78 -14.11
N VAL A 457 -50.28 -23.14 -12.95
CA VAL A 457 -50.87 -23.57 -11.68
C VAL A 457 -52.08 -22.68 -11.40
N ARG A 458 -53.29 -23.24 -11.57
CA ARG A 458 -54.56 -22.58 -11.21
C ARG A 458 -55.27 -23.42 -10.17
N ASP A 459 -55.49 -22.88 -8.98
CA ASP A 459 -56.25 -23.55 -7.89
C ASP A 459 -55.79 -25.00 -7.60
N GLY A 460 -54.49 -25.29 -7.74
CA GLY A 460 -53.92 -26.62 -7.51
C GLY A 460 -54.02 -27.61 -8.70
N ILE A 461 -54.59 -27.20 -9.83
CA ILE A 461 -54.62 -27.98 -11.08
C ILE A 461 -53.47 -27.52 -11.97
N LYS A 462 -52.62 -28.47 -12.38
CA LYS A 462 -51.50 -28.27 -13.31
C LYS A 462 -51.96 -28.59 -14.74
N THR A 463 -51.89 -27.63 -15.64
CA THR A 463 -52.11 -27.86 -17.07
C THR A 463 -50.82 -27.60 -17.83
N ALA A 464 -50.31 -28.62 -18.51
CA ALA A 464 -49.18 -28.51 -19.43
C ALA A 464 -49.70 -28.28 -20.85
N GLN A 465 -49.15 -27.30 -21.55
CA GLN A 465 -49.47 -27.03 -22.96
C GLN A 465 -48.20 -26.99 -23.78
N TRP A 466 -48.23 -27.68 -24.93
CA TRP A 466 -47.14 -27.72 -25.90
C TRP A 466 -47.38 -26.64 -26.95
N LEU A 467 -46.48 -25.66 -27.03
CA LEU A 467 -46.53 -24.59 -28.03
C LEU A 467 -45.31 -24.62 -28.93
N ILE A 468 -45.54 -24.55 -30.24
CA ILE A 468 -44.52 -24.50 -31.30
C ILE A 468 -44.18 -23.02 -31.57
N ASP A 469 -42.92 -22.69 -31.91
CA ASP A 469 -42.40 -21.30 -32.11
C ASP A 469 -43.36 -20.42 -32.95
N GLY A 470 -43.92 -20.92 -34.06
CA GLY A 470 -44.85 -20.16 -34.91
C GLY A 470 -46.23 -19.87 -34.28
N ALA A 471 -46.65 -20.66 -33.28
CA ALA A 471 -47.90 -20.45 -32.55
C ALA A 471 -47.71 -19.59 -31.28
N LEU A 472 -46.47 -19.48 -30.78
CA LEU A 472 -46.14 -18.79 -29.52
C LEU A 472 -46.19 -17.27 -29.66
N GLU A 473 -45.72 -16.69 -30.78
CA GLU A 473 -45.86 -15.24 -31.04
C GLU A 473 -47.32 -14.81 -31.09
N THR A 474 -48.17 -15.66 -31.68
CA THR A 474 -49.62 -15.45 -31.75
C THR A 474 -50.24 -15.56 -30.35
N HIS A 475 -49.72 -16.46 -29.52
CA HIS A 475 -50.14 -16.63 -28.13
C HIS A 475 -49.76 -15.41 -27.26
N VAL A 476 -48.53 -14.90 -27.36
CA VAL A 476 -48.06 -13.68 -26.64
C VAL A 476 -48.83 -12.43 -27.10
N ARG A 477 -49.20 -12.32 -28.38
CA ARG A 477 -50.07 -11.24 -28.88
C ARG A 477 -51.50 -11.28 -28.32
N ASN A 478 -51.99 -12.48 -28.03
CA ASN A 478 -53.34 -12.69 -27.50
C ASN A 478 -53.39 -12.63 -25.96
N MET A 479 -52.25 -12.53 -25.28
CA MET A 479 -52.22 -12.32 -23.83
C MET A 479 -52.73 -10.91 -23.47
N PRO A 480 -53.50 -10.77 -22.38
CA PRO A 480 -53.89 -9.46 -21.88
C PRO A 480 -52.65 -8.65 -21.52
N LYS A 481 -52.64 -7.37 -21.91
CA LYS A 481 -51.57 -6.44 -21.51
C LYS A 481 -51.55 -6.33 -19.98
N THR A 482 -50.39 -6.45 -19.37
CA THR A 482 -50.22 -6.27 -17.94
C THR A 482 -50.52 -4.82 -17.55
N SER A 483 -50.94 -4.59 -16.30
CA SER A 483 -51.23 -3.26 -15.77
C SER A 483 -50.04 -2.28 -15.82
N ASP A 484 -48.82 -2.80 -15.97
CA ASP A 484 -47.61 -1.96 -16.09
C ASP A 484 -47.41 -1.40 -17.51
N GLU A 485 -48.03 -1.99 -18.54
CA GLU A 485 -47.99 -1.48 -19.92
C GLU A 485 -49.04 -0.39 -20.20
N THR A 486 -50.07 -0.24 -19.35
CA THR A 486 -51.11 0.79 -19.55
C THR A 486 -50.66 2.19 -19.09
N HIS A 487 -49.59 2.28 -18.29
CA HIS A 487 -49.02 3.55 -17.84
C HIS A 487 -48.12 4.26 -18.86
N LEU A 488 -47.78 3.60 -19.99
CA LEU A 488 -46.96 4.18 -21.06
C LEU A 488 -47.75 4.68 -22.29
N VAL A 489 -49.09 4.79 -22.19
CA VAL A 489 -49.95 5.27 -23.31
C VAL A 489 -50.66 6.60 -23.01
N TYR A 490 -50.44 7.23 -21.86
CA TYR A 490 -50.87 8.62 -21.64
C TYR A 490 -49.84 9.40 -20.82
N VAL A 491 -48.88 10.03 -21.49
CA VAL A 491 -48.55 11.48 -21.47
C VAL A 491 -47.63 11.76 -22.66
#